data_AF-A0A7S1YRU8-F1
#
_entry.id   AF-A0A7S1YRU8-F1
#
_cell.length_a   1.000
_cell.length_b   1.000
_cell.length_c   1.000
_cell.angle_alpha   90.00
_cell.angle_beta   90.00
_cell.angle_gamma   90.00
#
_symmetry.space_group_name_H-M   'P 1'
#
loop_
_entity.id
_entity.type
_entity.pdbx_description
1 polymer ?
#
loop_
_entity_poly.entity_id
_entity_poly.type
_entity_poly.pdbx_seq_one_letter_code
_entity_poly.pdbx_strand_id
1 'polypeptide(L)'
;MEDIRSSFGYIYFFNQEENTWYQHDRVAKDWGGQLASIHFDEENEYVINVCKQQLQPPFSFFAGGRRVGPGVKDWIWTDGSGWDFEQWASGEPNNFDKFEDTLQIYVDPESDHLKKR
;
A
#
# COMPACT_ATOMS: atom_id res chain seq x y z
N MET A 1 8.95 18.84 -18.12
CA MET A 1 7.95 18.08 -17.34
C MET A 1 8.70 17.75 -16.05
N GLU A 2 8.35 18.41 -14.95
CA GLU A 2 9.06 18.17 -13.69
C GLU A 2 8.62 16.80 -13.17
N ASP A 3 9.58 15.91 -12.92
CA ASP A 3 9.33 14.65 -12.22
C ASP A 3 8.80 15.03 -10.84
N ILE A 4 7.50 14.87 -10.61
CA ILE A 4 6.94 15.01 -9.26
C ILE A 4 7.42 13.78 -8.49
N ARG A 5 8.32 14.02 -7.53
CA ARG A 5 8.87 13.02 -6.62
C ARG A 5 8.33 13.30 -5.22
N SER A 6 8.22 12.26 -4.39
CA SER A 6 8.05 12.50 -2.95
C SER A 6 9.26 13.26 -2.40
N SER A 7 9.12 13.84 -1.21
CA SER A 7 10.23 14.51 -0.50
C SER A 7 11.46 13.60 -0.29
N PHE A 8 11.27 12.29 -0.37
CA PHE A 8 12.31 11.25 -0.25
C PHE A 8 12.87 10.79 -1.61
N GLY A 9 12.40 11.37 -2.72
CA GLY A 9 12.91 11.12 -4.06
C GLY A 9 12.28 9.92 -4.77
N TYR A 10 11.27 9.27 -4.17
CA TYR A 10 10.56 8.16 -4.79
C TYR A 10 9.52 8.63 -5.81
N ILE A 11 9.26 7.79 -6.80
CA ILE A 11 8.21 7.97 -7.80
C ILE A 11 7.21 6.83 -7.60
N TYR A 12 5.92 7.18 -7.55
CA TYR A 12 4.84 6.22 -7.36
C TYR A 12 3.97 6.21 -8.61
N PHE A 13 3.50 5.03 -8.98
CA PHE A 13 2.58 4.82 -10.09
C PHE A 13 1.41 3.98 -9.61
N PHE A 14 0.19 4.43 -9.89
CA PHE A 14 -1.00 3.66 -9.60
C PHE A 14 -1.38 2.77 -10.80
N ASN A 15 -1.29 1.45 -10.60
CA ASN A 15 -1.72 0.46 -11.60
C ASN A 15 -3.21 0.16 -11.42
N GLN A 16 -4.01 0.49 -12.44
CA GLN A 16 -5.47 0.35 -12.45
C GLN A 16 -5.98 -1.05 -12.81
N GLU A 17 -5.10 -1.96 -13.24
CA GLU A 17 -5.50 -3.30 -13.66
C GLU A 17 -6.07 -4.10 -12.48
N GLU A 18 -7.19 -4.81 -12.70
CA GLU A 18 -7.79 -5.68 -11.69
C GLU A 18 -7.01 -6.99 -11.56
N ASN A 19 -5.98 -6.98 -10.73
CA ASN A 19 -5.08 -8.12 -10.52
C ASN A 19 -5.03 -8.54 -9.04
N THR A 20 -4.56 -9.76 -8.80
CA THR A 20 -4.19 -10.19 -7.46
C THR A 20 -2.96 -9.43 -6.95
N TRP A 21 -2.78 -9.36 -5.63
CA TRP A 21 -1.58 -8.76 -5.03
C TRP A 21 -0.27 -9.34 -5.63
N TYR A 22 -0.20 -10.66 -5.81
CA TYR A 22 0.98 -11.33 -6.37
C TYR A 22 1.26 -10.96 -7.83
N GLN A 23 0.21 -10.70 -8.61
CA GLN A 23 0.36 -10.21 -9.98
C GLN A 23 0.85 -8.76 -9.99
N HIS A 24 0.31 -7.89 -9.12
CA HIS A 24 0.82 -6.53 -9.00
C HIS A 24 2.28 -6.48 -8.51
N ASP A 25 2.68 -7.34 -7.56
CA ASP A 25 4.08 -7.46 -7.11
C ASP A 25 5.01 -7.88 -8.25
N ARG A 26 4.57 -8.81 -9.11
CA ARG A 26 5.32 -9.19 -10.32
C ARG A 26 5.44 -8.02 -11.30
N VAL A 27 4.33 -7.35 -11.61
CA VAL A 27 4.32 -6.22 -12.56
C VAL A 27 5.20 -5.08 -12.07
N ALA A 28 5.17 -4.76 -10.77
CA ALA A 28 6.03 -3.73 -10.20
C ALA A 28 7.52 -4.07 -10.39
N LYS A 29 7.91 -5.33 -10.18
CA LYS A 29 9.27 -5.82 -10.44
C LYS A 29 9.64 -5.79 -11.92
N ASP A 30 8.71 -6.14 -12.81
CA ASP A 30 8.92 -6.08 -14.26
C ASP A 30 9.12 -4.63 -14.76
N TRP A 31 8.56 -3.64 -14.05
CA TRP A 31 8.81 -2.21 -14.28
C TRP A 31 10.09 -1.67 -13.62
N GLY A 32 10.87 -2.54 -12.96
CA GLY A 32 12.09 -2.16 -12.24
C GLY A 32 11.85 -1.48 -10.89
N GLY A 33 10.63 -1.61 -10.35
CA GLY A 33 10.25 -1.11 -9.03
C GLY A 33 9.79 -2.21 -8.09
N GLN A 34 8.95 -1.83 -7.14
CA GLN A 34 8.41 -2.68 -6.08
C GLN A 34 7.02 -2.13 -5.70
N LEU A 35 6.16 -2.96 -5.10
CA LEU A 35 4.97 -2.44 -4.44
C LEU A 35 5.38 -1.48 -3.32
N ALA A 36 4.63 -0.39 -3.17
CA ALA A 36 4.98 0.70 -2.27
C ALA A 36 5.02 0.24 -0.80
N SER A 37 6.10 0.62 -0.11
CA SER A 37 6.17 0.73 1.34
C SER A 37 5.72 2.13 1.76
N ILE A 38 5.29 2.28 3.02
CA ILE A 38 4.85 3.57 3.58
C ILE A 38 5.45 3.68 4.97
N HIS A 39 6.23 4.73 5.21
CA HIS A 39 7.04 4.92 6.42
C HIS A 39 6.71 6.20 7.19
N PHE A 40 6.05 7.17 6.56
CA PHE A 40 5.76 8.46 7.16
C PHE A 40 4.50 9.09 6.55
N ASP A 41 3.89 10.01 7.29
CA ASP A 41 2.63 10.66 6.91
C ASP A 41 2.73 11.43 5.59
N GLU A 42 3.90 12.01 5.27
CA GLU A 42 4.09 12.69 3.99
C GLU A 42 4.08 11.72 2.80
N GLU A 43 4.59 10.48 2.97
CA GLU A 43 4.52 9.43 1.94
C GLU A 43 3.07 9.00 1.73
N ASN A 44 2.38 8.82 2.86
CA ASN A 44 1.00 8.42 2.93
C ASN A 44 0.12 9.38 2.13
N GLU A 45 0.24 10.68 2.39
CA GLU A 45 -0.46 11.73 1.65
C GLU A 45 -0.09 11.74 0.16
N TYR A 46 1.20 11.58 -0.16
CA TYR A 46 1.66 11.55 -1.55
C TYR A 46 1.05 10.39 -2.33
N VAL A 47 1.09 9.17 -1.77
CA VAL A 47 0.52 7.96 -2.37
C VAL A 47 -0.99 8.09 -2.54
N ILE A 48 -1.71 8.62 -1.54
CA ILE A 48 -3.14 8.93 -1.67
C ILE A 48 -3.40 9.85 -2.85
N ASN A 49 -2.61 10.92 -3.00
CA ASN A 49 -2.80 11.91 -4.06
C ASN A 49 -2.55 11.31 -5.45
N VAL A 50 -1.57 10.43 -5.61
CA VAL A 50 -1.36 9.69 -6.87
C VAL A 50 -2.58 8.85 -7.21
N CYS A 51 -3.17 8.14 -6.24
CA CYS A 51 -4.39 7.34 -6.46
C CYS A 51 -5.62 8.22 -6.75
N LYS A 52 -5.80 9.34 -6.04
CA LYS A 52 -6.93 10.28 -6.21
C LYS A 52 -6.95 10.99 -7.57
N GLN A 53 -5.83 11.01 -8.31
CA GLN A 53 -5.83 11.48 -9.71
C GLN A 53 -6.67 10.59 -10.64
N GLN A 54 -6.94 9.35 -10.21
CA GLN A 54 -7.58 8.31 -11.00
C GLN A 54 -8.85 7.76 -10.35
N LEU A 55 -8.97 7.83 -9.03
CA LEU A 55 -10.05 7.25 -8.24
C LEU A 55 -10.72 8.32 -7.37
N GLN A 56 -12.01 8.12 -7.10
CA GLN A 56 -12.73 8.89 -6.09
C GLN A 56 -12.95 8.01 -4.85
N PRO A 57 -12.70 8.51 -3.62
CA PRO A 57 -13.05 7.79 -2.40
C PRO A 57 -14.54 7.42 -2.32
N PRO A 58 -14.92 6.29 -1.69
CA PRO A 58 -14.04 5.29 -1.10
C PRO A 58 -13.37 4.42 -2.17
N PHE A 59 -12.11 4.06 -1.93
CA PHE A 59 -11.41 3.05 -2.74
C PHE A 59 -10.36 2.30 -1.93
N SER A 60 -9.84 1.22 -2.50
CA SER A 60 -8.72 0.49 -1.93
C SER A 60 -7.71 0.08 -2.99
N PHE A 61 -6.46 -0.13 -2.58
CA PHE A 61 -5.37 -0.56 -3.45
C PHE A 61 -4.37 -1.43 -2.69
N PHE A 62 -3.58 -2.21 -3.41
CA PHE A 62 -2.53 -3.04 -2.82
C PHE A 62 -1.24 -2.25 -2.58
N ALA A 63 -0.58 -2.56 -1.46
CA ALA A 63 0.74 -2.06 -1.12
C ALA A 63 1.68 -3.23 -0.77
N GLY A 64 2.97 -2.98 -0.62
CA GLY A 64 4.01 -4.02 -0.51
C GLY A 64 4.02 -4.80 0.80
N GLY A 65 3.02 -4.63 1.66
CA GLY A 65 2.96 -5.32 2.94
C GLY A 65 2.49 -6.77 2.77
N ARG A 66 3.10 -7.69 3.50
CA ARG A 66 2.61 -9.06 3.65
C ARG A 66 2.97 -9.61 5.02
N ARG A 67 2.24 -10.63 5.48
CA ARG A 67 2.59 -11.35 6.71
C ARG A 67 3.87 -12.16 6.54
N VAL A 68 4.62 -12.36 7.63
CA VAL A 68 5.81 -13.21 7.65
C VAL A 68 5.49 -14.71 7.49
N GLY A 69 4.24 -15.08 7.71
CA GLY A 69 3.70 -16.42 7.49
C GLY A 69 2.17 -16.42 7.57
N PRO A 70 1.51 -17.53 7.22
CA PRO A 70 0.06 -17.62 7.24
C PRO A 70 -0.51 -17.34 8.63
N GLY A 71 -1.34 -16.31 8.74
CA GLY A 71 -2.09 -15.96 9.96
C GLY A 71 -1.29 -15.48 11.17
N VAL A 72 0.00 -15.16 11.03
CA VAL A 72 0.78 -14.45 12.07
C VAL A 72 0.56 -12.95 12.03
N LYS A 73 0.63 -12.28 13.17
CA LYS A 73 0.38 -10.83 13.27
C LYS A 73 1.52 -9.96 12.73
N ASP A 74 2.70 -10.53 12.52
CA ASP A 74 3.87 -9.79 12.07
C ASP A 74 3.85 -9.57 10.56
N TRP A 75 4.15 -8.34 10.16
CA TRP A 75 4.16 -7.88 8.78
C TRP A 75 5.54 -7.43 8.36
N ILE A 76 5.81 -7.52 7.06
CA ILE A 76 7.02 -7.04 6.41
C ILE A 76 6.67 -6.30 5.14
N TRP A 77 7.50 -5.33 4.78
CA TRP A 77 7.52 -4.79 3.43
C TRP A 77 8.34 -5.68 2.51
N THR A 78 7.89 -5.84 1.26
CA THR A 78 8.57 -6.70 0.27
C THR A 78 9.91 -6.16 -0.22
N ASP A 79 10.17 -4.88 0.03
CA ASP A 79 11.42 -4.21 -0.30
C ASP A 79 12.53 -4.38 0.75
N GLY A 80 12.20 -5.03 1.88
CA GLY A 80 13.12 -5.25 2.98
C GLY A 80 13.30 -4.05 3.92
N SER A 81 12.56 -2.96 3.73
CA SER A 81 12.49 -1.86 4.68
C SER A 81 11.82 -2.30 5.99
N GLY A 82 12.05 -1.52 7.06
CA GLY A 82 11.47 -1.80 8.37
C GLY A 82 9.95 -1.62 8.38
N TRP A 83 9.24 -2.48 9.11
CA TRP A 83 7.82 -2.28 9.41
C TRP A 83 7.68 -1.28 10.58
N ASP A 84 7.72 0.02 10.27
CA ASP A 84 7.83 1.11 11.24
C ASP A 84 6.66 2.11 11.22
N PHE A 85 5.71 1.94 10.30
CA PHE A 85 4.52 2.77 10.18
C PHE A 85 3.26 1.92 10.34
N GLU A 86 2.52 2.12 11.43
CA GLU A 86 1.32 1.35 11.75
C GLU A 86 0.08 2.25 11.77
N GLN A 87 -0.73 2.14 10.70
CA GLN A 87 -1.96 2.90 10.54
C GLN A 87 -3.08 1.94 10.12
N TRP A 88 -3.42 1.02 11.02
CA TRP A 88 -4.44 0.01 10.81
C TRP A 88 -5.84 0.60 10.87
N ALA A 89 -6.77 0.07 10.06
CA ALA A 89 -8.19 0.34 10.26
C ALA A 89 -8.61 -0.16 11.66
N SER A 90 -9.67 0.44 12.24
CA SER A 90 -10.19 -0.03 13.53
C SER A 90 -10.55 -1.51 13.45
N GLY A 91 -9.91 -2.33 14.29
CA GLY A 91 -10.09 -3.78 14.31
C GLY A 91 -9.12 -4.57 13.43
N GLU A 92 -8.24 -3.93 12.68
CA GLU A 92 -7.22 -4.59 11.85
C GLU A 92 -5.83 -4.62 12.53
N PRO A 93 -4.94 -5.55 12.16
CA PRO A 93 -5.16 -6.67 11.25
C PRO A 93 -5.87 -7.84 11.96
N ASN A 94 -7.05 -8.26 11.49
CA ASN A 94 -7.83 -9.33 12.12
C ASN A 94 -7.63 -10.72 11.48
N ASN A 95 -7.01 -10.79 10.29
CA ASN A 95 -6.86 -12.02 9.52
C ASN A 95 -8.22 -12.68 9.22
N PHE A 96 -9.17 -11.90 8.68
CA PHE A 96 -10.52 -12.36 8.43
C PHE A 96 -10.51 -13.56 7.49
N ASP A 97 -11.28 -14.60 7.82
CA ASP A 97 -11.33 -15.89 7.14
C ASP A 97 -9.98 -16.65 6.97
N LYS A 98 -8.87 -16.20 7.58
CA LYS A 98 -7.52 -16.78 7.48
C LYS A 98 -6.87 -16.68 6.09
N PHE A 99 -7.28 -15.73 5.26
CA PHE A 99 -6.75 -15.57 3.90
C PHE A 99 -6.18 -14.17 3.60
N GLU A 100 -6.04 -13.31 4.60
CA GLU A 100 -5.53 -11.94 4.45
C GLU A 100 -4.04 -11.86 4.83
N ASP A 101 -3.19 -12.45 3.99
CA ASP A 101 -1.73 -12.44 4.16
C ASP A 101 -1.02 -11.30 3.40
N THR A 102 -1.77 -10.47 2.67
CA THR A 102 -1.27 -9.38 1.82
C THR A 102 -1.98 -8.07 2.14
N LEU A 103 -1.25 -6.96 2.12
CA LEU A 103 -1.73 -5.67 2.58
C LEU A 103 -2.60 -5.00 1.51
N GLN A 104 -3.83 -4.69 1.90
CA GLN A 104 -4.64 -3.71 1.20
C GLN A 104 -4.69 -2.42 2.00
N ILE A 105 -4.78 -1.31 1.30
CA ILE A 105 -4.98 -0.01 1.91
C ILE A 105 -6.33 0.53 1.49
N TYR A 106 -7.13 0.95 2.47
CA TYR A 106 -8.42 1.58 2.29
C TYR A 106 -8.31 3.09 2.48
N VAL A 107 -8.87 3.84 1.53
CA VAL A 107 -9.05 5.30 1.60
C VAL A 107 -10.52 5.59 1.86
N ASP A 108 -10.75 6.25 2.99
CA ASP A 108 -12.07 6.66 3.44
C ASP A 108 -12.44 8.02 2.81
N PRO A 109 -13.69 8.24 2.34
CA PRO A 109 -14.13 9.54 1.85
C PRO A 109 -14.05 10.66 2.89
N GLU A 110 -14.05 10.33 4.19
CA GLU A 110 -13.98 11.32 5.28
C GLU A 110 -12.59 11.47 5.89
N SER A 111 -11.57 10.74 5.39
CA SER A 111 -10.22 10.79 5.95
C SER A 111 -9.15 10.82 4.85
N ASP A 112 -8.20 11.74 5.00
CA ASP A 112 -6.99 11.78 4.18
C ASP A 112 -5.89 10.83 4.69
N HIS A 113 -6.24 9.84 5.51
CA HIS A 113 -5.30 8.82 5.97
C HIS A 113 -5.66 7.45 5.42
N LEU A 114 -4.64 6.75 4.95
CA LEU A 114 -4.71 5.34 4.60
C LEU A 114 -4.98 4.50 5.85
N LYS A 115 -5.89 3.54 5.72
CA LYS A 115 -6.15 2.53 6.74
C LYS A 115 -5.74 1.16 6.20
N LYS A 116 -4.70 0.57 6.79
CA LYS A 116 -4.24 -0.79 6.46
C LYS A 116 -5.34 -1.83 6.79
N ARG A 117 -5.59 -2.76 5.87
CA ARG A 117 -6.45 -3.94 6.01
C ARG A 117 -5.64 -5.18 5.63
#